data_AF-A0A1B9M743-F1
#
_entry.id   AF-A0A1B9M743-F1
#
_cell.length_a   1.000
_cell.length_b   1.000
_cell.length_c   1.000
_cell.angle_alpha   90.00
_cell.angle_beta   90.00
_cell.angle_gamma   90.00
#
_symmetry.space_group_name_H-M   'P 1'
#
loop_
_entity.id
_entity.type
_entity.pdbx_description
1 polymer ?
#
loop_
_entity_poly.entity_id
_entity_poly.type
_entity_poly.pdbx_seq_one_letter_code
_entity_poly.pdbx_strand_id
1 'polypeptide(L)'
;MKPVITEVGEFVVYVNNEAFIFIPSFLNMTKIGNSKEIVESFAILFGAEHIDSEQLIIDTADKALNACCEADCSVITGYLKGDENNLAEIDGVIPIQDRIILAQHLLKHGLIGDTEPRKKSDETDYSDEFHARKFVYMAVAHLGMSESDAWNMSMTAFQEAMEAKFPTNDKDIISQDDYDSAMSYADSIVGLAL
;
A
#
# COMPACT_ATOMS: atom_id res chain seq x y z
N MET A 1 -13.85 -14.39 -3.68
CA MET A 1 -13.30 -13.15 -3.12
C MET A 1 -11.79 -13.22 -3.29
N LYS A 2 -11.16 -12.21 -3.89
CA LYS A 2 -9.70 -12.14 -3.97
C LYS A 2 -9.16 -12.03 -2.53
N PRO A 3 -8.22 -12.89 -2.10
CA PRO A 3 -7.59 -12.72 -0.79
C PRO A 3 -6.78 -11.42 -0.78
N VAL A 4 -6.80 -10.70 0.35
CA VAL A 4 -5.93 -9.53 0.57
C VAL A 4 -4.59 -10.00 1.10
N ILE A 5 -3.53 -9.31 0.71
CA ILE A 5 -2.16 -9.55 1.18
C ILE A 5 -1.78 -8.43 2.15
N THR A 6 -1.96 -8.69 3.43
CA THR A 6 -1.77 -7.68 4.49
C THR A 6 -0.32 -7.20 4.62
N GLU A 7 0.64 -8.06 4.31
CA GLU A 7 2.08 -7.82 4.36
C GLU A 7 2.50 -6.71 3.39
N VAL A 8 1.77 -6.55 2.27
CA VAL A 8 2.05 -5.52 1.25
C VAL A 8 1.13 -4.32 1.36
N GLY A 9 0.37 -4.22 2.46
CA GLY A 9 -0.50 -3.10 2.79
C GLY A 9 -1.94 -3.20 2.25
N GLU A 10 -2.36 -4.35 1.73
CA GLU A 10 -3.76 -4.55 1.35
C GLU A 10 -4.62 -4.83 2.59
N PHE A 11 -5.84 -4.32 2.62
CA PHE A 11 -6.80 -4.65 3.66
C PHE A 11 -8.24 -4.62 3.15
N VAL A 12 -9.15 -5.13 3.98
CA VAL A 12 -10.58 -5.15 3.71
C VAL A 12 -11.35 -4.53 4.87
N VAL A 13 -12.33 -3.68 4.55
CA VAL A 13 -13.32 -3.16 5.51
C VAL A 13 -14.67 -3.77 5.18
N TYR A 14 -15.36 -4.29 6.20
CA TYR A 14 -16.71 -4.84 6.04
C TYR A 14 -17.76 -3.89 6.59
N VAL A 15 -18.72 -3.50 5.76
CA VAL A 15 -19.87 -2.67 6.15
C VAL A 15 -21.15 -3.36 5.69
N ASN A 16 -22.07 -3.65 6.60
CA ASN A 16 -23.36 -4.30 6.28
C ASN A 16 -23.24 -5.56 5.39
N ASN A 17 -22.24 -6.41 5.67
CA ASN A 17 -21.88 -7.61 4.89
C ASN A 17 -21.32 -7.36 3.47
N GLU A 18 -21.06 -6.11 3.10
CA GLU A 18 -20.32 -5.74 1.90
C GLU A 18 -18.84 -5.56 2.22
N ALA A 19 -17.97 -6.03 1.33
CA ALA A 19 -16.52 -5.99 1.49
C ALA A 19 -15.91 -4.92 0.58
N PHE A 20 -15.15 -4.01 1.18
CA PHE A 20 -14.41 -2.95 0.49
C PHE A 20 -12.92 -3.26 0.57
N ILE A 21 -12.33 -3.59 -0.57
CA ILE A 21 -10.93 -3.99 -0.68
C ILE A 21 -10.09 -2.77 -1.03
N PHE A 22 -9.02 -2.55 -0.26
CA PHE A 22 -8.09 -1.44 -0.44
C PHE A 22 -6.71 -1.98 -0.82
N ILE A 23 -6.15 -1.45 -1.90
CA ILE A 23 -4.89 -1.91 -2.49
C ILE A 23 -3.97 -0.71 -2.74
N PRO A 24 -2.80 -0.62 -2.08
CA PRO A 24 -1.86 0.49 -2.27
C PRO A 24 -0.91 0.26 -3.46
N SER A 25 -1.46 -0.13 -4.61
CA SER A 25 -0.65 -0.41 -5.80
C SER A 25 -0.13 0.87 -6.46
N PHE A 26 0.94 0.76 -7.25
CA PHE A 26 1.44 1.87 -8.06
C PHE A 26 0.34 2.47 -8.94
N LEU A 27 -0.52 1.64 -9.53
CA LEU A 27 -1.67 2.11 -10.30
C LEU A 27 -2.62 2.94 -9.44
N ASN A 28 -2.98 2.47 -8.25
CA ASN A 28 -3.89 3.19 -7.37
C ASN A 28 -3.26 4.48 -6.81
N MET A 29 -1.95 4.50 -6.53
CA MET A 29 -1.25 5.73 -6.17
C MET A 29 -1.38 6.82 -7.25
N THR A 30 -1.36 6.46 -8.55
CA THR A 30 -1.56 7.44 -9.62
C THR A 30 -2.95 8.04 -9.68
N LYS A 31 -3.95 7.43 -9.03
CA LYS A 31 -5.32 7.98 -8.95
C LYS A 31 -5.43 9.10 -7.92
N ILE A 32 -4.47 9.21 -7.00
CA ILE A 32 -4.41 10.30 -6.01
C ILE A 32 -4.11 11.63 -6.72
N GLY A 33 -3.31 11.62 -7.78
CA GLY A 33 -2.98 12.85 -8.51
C GLY A 33 -1.70 12.71 -9.32
N ASN A 34 -1.15 13.86 -9.70
CA ASN A 34 0.17 13.93 -10.33
C ASN A 34 1.30 13.62 -9.33
N SER A 35 2.53 13.51 -9.82
CA SER A 35 3.69 13.09 -9.01
C SER A 35 3.94 13.95 -7.77
N LYS A 36 3.64 15.26 -7.82
CA LYS A 36 3.77 16.17 -6.67
C LYS A 36 2.61 16.02 -5.70
N GLU A 37 1.39 15.98 -6.22
CA GLU A 37 0.17 15.82 -5.39
C GLU A 37 0.19 14.53 -4.58
N ILE A 38 0.81 13.47 -5.10
CA ILE A 38 1.02 12.21 -4.36
C ILE A 38 1.93 12.43 -3.13
N VAL A 39 3.06 13.13 -3.31
CA VAL A 39 4.01 13.43 -2.22
C VAL A 39 3.41 14.44 -1.25
N GLU A 40 2.67 15.43 -1.74
CA GLU A 40 1.92 16.38 -0.91
C GLU A 40 0.89 15.68 -0.04
N SER A 41 0.16 14.69 -0.59
CA SER A 41 -0.81 13.90 0.19
C SER A 41 -0.13 13.14 1.33
N PHE A 42 1.06 12.59 1.08
CA PHE A 42 1.89 11.99 2.13
C PHE A 42 2.31 13.02 3.18
N ALA A 43 2.84 14.17 2.75
CA ALA A 43 3.28 15.22 3.67
C ALA A 43 2.15 15.75 4.58
N ILE A 44 0.94 15.92 4.02
CA ILE A 44 -0.25 16.37 4.77
C ILE A 44 -0.63 15.35 5.84
N LEU A 45 -0.73 14.06 5.47
CA LEU A 45 -1.19 13.04 6.42
C LEU A 45 -0.16 12.68 7.48
N PHE A 46 1.13 12.67 7.14
CA PHE A 46 2.20 12.31 8.07
C PHE A 46 2.74 13.49 8.89
N GLY A 47 2.38 14.72 8.53
CA GLY A 47 2.66 15.94 9.31
C GLY A 47 1.39 16.60 9.86
N ALA A 48 0.31 15.83 10.02
CA ALA A 48 -1.02 16.33 10.36
C ALA A 48 -1.04 17.20 11.63
N GLU A 49 -0.18 16.92 12.61
CA GLU A 49 -0.02 17.72 13.85
C GLU A 49 0.50 19.16 13.61
N HIS A 50 0.97 19.45 12.41
CA HIS A 50 1.49 20.74 11.99
C HIS A 50 0.60 21.44 10.95
N ILE A 51 -0.57 20.87 10.64
CA ILE A 51 -1.52 21.41 9.67
C ILE A 51 -2.72 21.99 10.42
N ASP A 52 -3.00 23.28 10.23
CA ASP A 52 -4.09 23.98 10.91
C ASP A 52 -5.49 23.63 10.35
N SER A 53 -5.56 23.05 9.15
CA SER A 53 -6.83 22.73 8.47
C SER A 53 -7.20 21.26 8.63
N GLU A 54 -8.11 20.97 9.56
CA GLU A 54 -8.67 19.63 9.76
C GLU A 54 -9.36 19.10 8.49
N GLN A 55 -10.10 19.96 7.78
CA GLN A 55 -10.77 19.58 6.53
C GLN A 55 -9.77 19.13 5.46
N LEU A 56 -8.63 19.81 5.34
CA LEU A 56 -7.59 19.41 4.38
C LEU A 56 -7.04 18.01 4.69
N ILE A 57 -6.84 17.69 5.97
CA ILE A 57 -6.37 16.36 6.41
C ILE A 57 -7.43 15.30 6.06
N ILE A 58 -8.70 15.59 6.35
CA ILE A 58 -9.84 14.72 6.05
C ILE A 58 -9.94 14.46 4.54
N ASP A 59 -9.99 15.52 3.74
CA ASP A 59 -10.12 15.43 2.27
C ASP A 59 -8.96 14.63 1.67
N THR A 60 -7.75 14.81 2.21
CA THR A 60 -6.56 14.08 1.76
C THR A 60 -6.65 12.59 2.13
N ALA A 61 -7.13 12.27 3.33
CA ALA A 61 -7.33 10.88 3.75
C ALA A 61 -8.38 10.19 2.89
N ASP A 62 -9.52 10.84 2.67
CA ASP A 62 -10.62 10.32 1.85
C ASP A 62 -10.19 10.17 0.39
N LYS A 63 -9.37 11.09 -0.14
CA LYS A 63 -8.78 10.97 -1.48
C LYS A 63 -7.90 9.72 -1.61
N ALA A 64 -7.05 9.46 -0.61
CA ALA A 64 -6.18 8.27 -0.61
C ALA A 64 -6.99 6.97 -0.49
N LEU A 65 -8.01 6.94 0.37
CA LEU A 65 -8.93 5.79 0.52
C LEU A 65 -9.67 5.50 -0.78
N ASN A 66 -10.30 6.52 -1.38
CA ASN A 66 -11.04 6.40 -2.64
C ASN A 66 -10.14 5.96 -3.80
N ALA A 67 -8.90 6.45 -3.85
CA ALA A 67 -7.94 6.05 -4.88
C ALA A 67 -7.55 4.57 -4.77
N CYS A 68 -7.49 4.03 -3.55
CA CYS A 68 -7.04 2.66 -3.30
C CYS A 68 -8.15 1.63 -3.21
N CYS A 69 -9.42 2.05 -3.08
CA CYS A 69 -10.54 1.13 -3.04
C CYS A 69 -10.85 0.56 -4.43
N GLU A 70 -11.12 -0.75 -4.53
CA GLU A 70 -11.57 -1.38 -5.78
C GLU A 70 -13.02 -0.99 -6.15
N ALA A 71 -13.78 -0.48 -5.18
CA ALA A 71 -15.17 -0.03 -5.34
C ALA A 71 -15.34 1.41 -4.83
N ASP A 72 -16.54 1.97 -5.00
CA ASP A 72 -16.89 3.26 -4.39
C ASP A 72 -17.01 3.09 -2.86
N CYS A 73 -16.05 3.61 -2.11
CA CYS A 73 -16.07 3.58 -0.65
C CYS A 73 -16.70 4.82 0.00
N SER A 74 -17.53 5.58 -0.73
CA SER A 74 -18.28 6.74 -0.19
C SER A 74 -19.11 6.41 1.05
N VAL A 75 -19.60 5.17 1.20
CA VAL A 75 -20.30 4.74 2.43
C VAL A 75 -19.36 4.67 3.64
N ILE A 76 -18.07 4.41 3.42
CA ILE A 76 -17.02 4.36 4.44
C ILE A 76 -16.53 5.78 4.75
N THR A 77 -16.23 6.56 3.71
CA THR A 77 -15.62 7.89 3.87
C THR A 77 -16.63 8.99 4.17
N GLY A 78 -17.89 8.83 3.77
CA GLY A 78 -18.90 9.88 3.76
C GLY A 78 -19.09 10.45 2.36
N TYR A 79 -20.23 11.11 2.14
CA TYR A 79 -20.58 11.71 0.85
C TYR A 79 -21.58 12.86 0.99
N LEU A 80 -21.60 13.74 -0.01
CA LEU A 80 -22.61 14.79 -0.12
C LEU A 80 -23.86 14.25 -0.80
N LYS A 81 -25.02 14.46 -0.19
CA LYS A 81 -26.32 14.06 -0.71
C LYS A 81 -27.21 15.30 -0.89
N GLY A 82 -27.74 15.50 -2.08
CA GLY A 82 -28.64 16.63 -2.32
C GLY A 82 -28.68 17.09 -3.77
N ASP A 83 -29.32 18.23 -3.98
CA ASP A 83 -29.26 19.00 -5.24
C ASP A 83 -28.35 20.22 -5.08
N GLU A 84 -28.15 20.97 -6.17
CA GLU A 84 -27.28 22.16 -6.20
C GLU A 84 -27.62 23.21 -5.13
N ASN A 85 -28.85 23.24 -4.62
CA ASN A 85 -29.32 24.22 -3.65
C ASN A 85 -29.40 23.68 -2.22
N ASN A 86 -29.39 22.36 -2.02
CA ASN A 86 -29.52 21.71 -0.72
C ASN A 86 -28.62 20.47 -0.64
N LEU A 87 -27.32 20.69 -0.43
CA LEU A 87 -26.36 19.63 -0.12
C LEU A 87 -26.35 19.35 1.39
N ALA A 88 -26.52 18.09 1.75
CA ALA A 88 -26.34 17.59 3.11
C ALA A 88 -25.15 16.64 3.14
N GLU A 89 -24.28 16.80 4.13
CA GLU A 89 -23.18 15.87 4.37
C GLU A 89 -23.70 14.62 5.09
N ILE A 90 -23.38 13.46 4.54
CA ILE A 90 -23.67 12.16 5.13
C ILE A 90 -22.35 11.62 5.66
N ASP A 91 -22.28 11.46 6.97
CA ASP A 91 -21.11 10.92 7.65
C ASP A 91 -20.78 9.51 7.14
N GLY A 92 -19.49 9.24 7.02
CA GLY A 92 -18.96 7.91 6.76
C GLY A 92 -19.20 6.95 7.93
N VAL A 93 -19.25 5.66 7.64
CA VAL A 93 -19.43 4.63 8.68
C VAL A 93 -18.22 4.52 9.61
N ILE A 94 -17.01 4.81 9.12
CA ILE A 94 -15.80 4.75 9.95
C ILE A 94 -15.43 6.13 10.53
N PRO A 95 -14.93 6.20 11.78
CA PRO A 95 -14.49 7.44 12.39
C PRO A 95 -13.40 8.16 11.60
N ILE A 96 -13.33 9.48 11.76
CA ILE A 96 -12.36 10.32 11.07
C ILE A 96 -10.91 9.88 11.32
N GLN A 97 -10.59 9.55 12.57
CA GLN A 97 -9.25 9.13 12.99
C GLN A 97 -8.85 7.82 12.29
N ASP A 98 -9.79 6.88 12.13
CA ASP A 98 -9.54 5.62 11.46
C ASP A 98 -9.32 5.83 9.96
N ARG A 99 -10.05 6.76 9.32
CA ARG A 99 -9.80 7.14 7.91
C ARG A 99 -8.37 7.64 7.71
N ILE A 100 -7.89 8.50 8.61
CA ILE A 100 -6.52 9.04 8.57
C ILE A 100 -5.49 7.92 8.73
N ILE A 101 -5.66 7.03 9.71
CA ILE A 101 -4.73 5.91 9.96
C ILE A 101 -4.69 4.95 8.77
N LEU A 102 -5.85 4.60 8.21
CA LEU A 102 -5.93 3.71 7.05
C LEU A 102 -5.33 4.36 5.80
N ALA A 103 -5.54 5.65 5.59
CA ALA A 103 -4.91 6.40 4.50
C ALA A 103 -3.38 6.46 4.67
N GLN A 104 -2.87 6.74 5.88
CA GLN A 104 -1.45 6.69 6.20
C GLN A 104 -0.86 5.30 5.92
N HIS A 105 -1.57 4.23 6.31
CA HIS A 105 -1.15 2.85 6.01
C HIS A 105 -1.01 2.61 4.50
N LEU A 106 -2.00 3.02 3.70
CA LEU A 106 -1.95 2.91 2.24
C LEU A 106 -0.77 3.66 1.65
N LEU A 107 -0.57 4.92 2.04
CA LEU A 107 0.52 5.75 1.53
C LEU A 107 1.90 5.22 1.96
N LYS A 108 2.02 4.70 3.18
CA LYS A 108 3.25 4.05 3.67
C LYS A 108 3.63 2.91 2.74
N HIS A 109 2.72 1.96 2.53
CA HIS A 109 3.01 0.77 1.72
C HIS A 109 3.12 1.06 0.23
N GLY A 110 2.39 2.06 -0.28
CA GLY A 110 2.34 2.41 -1.71
C GLY A 110 3.46 3.33 -2.19
N LEU A 111 4.03 4.17 -1.31
CA LEU A 111 5.00 5.19 -1.69
C LEU A 111 6.41 4.93 -1.17
N ILE A 112 6.56 4.64 0.13
CA ILE A 112 7.87 4.52 0.79
C ILE A 112 8.27 3.07 1.09
N GLY A 113 7.29 2.19 1.24
CA GLY A 113 7.48 0.80 1.64
C GLY A 113 7.56 0.64 3.16
N ASP A 114 7.13 -0.52 3.66
CA ASP A 114 7.25 -0.91 5.07
C ASP A 114 8.37 -1.92 5.29
N THR A 115 9.60 -1.52 4.93
CA THR A 115 10.79 -2.36 5.11
C THR A 115 11.78 -1.71 6.08
N GLU A 116 12.57 -2.52 6.79
CA GLU A 116 13.55 -2.00 7.73
C GLU A 116 14.55 -1.08 7.00
N PRO A 117 14.78 0.15 7.48
CA PRO A 117 15.70 1.05 6.84
C PRO A 117 17.11 0.46 6.86
N ARG A 118 17.73 0.31 5.68
CA ARG A 118 19.15 -0.01 5.57
C ARG A 118 19.96 1.07 6.29
N LYS A 119 21.12 0.71 6.86
CA LYS A 119 22.03 1.64 7.56
C LYS A 119 22.15 2.94 6.74
N LYS A 120 21.79 4.07 7.37
CA LYS A 120 21.78 5.40 6.78
C LYS A 120 23.02 5.61 5.91
N SER A 121 22.84 5.76 4.60
CA SER A 121 23.71 6.67 3.86
C SER A 121 23.40 8.08 4.37
N ASP A 122 24.43 8.88 4.65
CA ASP A 122 24.31 10.19 5.29
C ASP A 122 23.54 11.26 4.48
N GLU A 123 23.00 10.90 3.31
CA GLU A 123 22.10 11.70 2.49
C GLU A 123 20.87 10.87 2.10
N THR A 124 19.76 11.06 2.81
CA THR A 124 18.43 10.74 2.27
C THR A 124 17.84 12.02 1.73
N ASP A 125 18.07 12.28 0.45
CA ASP A 125 17.31 13.29 -0.29
C ASP A 125 15.88 12.78 -0.45
N TYR A 126 14.96 13.37 0.29
CA TYR A 126 13.53 13.19 0.05
C TYR A 126 13.21 13.76 -1.33
N SER A 127 12.58 12.97 -2.19
CA SER A 127 12.09 13.47 -3.48
C SER A 127 10.78 14.22 -3.26
N ASP A 128 10.64 15.37 -3.92
CA ASP A 128 9.41 16.16 -4.01
C ASP A 128 8.40 15.58 -5.02
N GLU A 129 8.74 14.48 -5.69
CA GLU A 129 7.90 13.87 -6.73
C GLU A 129 7.92 12.34 -6.68
N PHE A 130 6.74 11.72 -6.79
CA PHE A 130 6.60 10.26 -6.91
C PHE A 130 6.27 9.84 -8.34
N HIS A 131 7.17 9.10 -8.97
CA HIS A 131 7.01 8.60 -10.34
C HIS A 131 6.81 7.09 -10.39
N ALA A 132 5.57 6.63 -10.18
CA ALA A 132 5.18 5.22 -10.16
C ALA A 132 5.79 4.39 -11.33
N ARG A 133 5.78 4.96 -12.54
CA ARG A 133 6.32 4.32 -13.76
C ARG A 133 7.79 3.90 -13.63
N LYS A 134 8.61 4.62 -12.86
CA LYS A 134 10.03 4.26 -12.64
C LYS A 134 10.11 2.88 -11.99
N PHE A 135 9.32 2.66 -10.94
CA PHE A 135 9.27 1.38 -10.21
C PHE A 135 8.65 0.27 -11.05
N VAL A 136 7.60 0.58 -11.82
CA VAL A 136 6.99 -0.37 -12.77
C VAL A 136 8.02 -0.88 -13.78
N TYR A 137 8.79 0.02 -14.40
CA TYR A 137 9.80 -0.39 -15.38
C TYR A 137 10.98 -1.13 -14.73
N MET A 138 11.37 -0.75 -13.51
CA MET A 138 12.35 -1.53 -12.73
C MET A 138 11.84 -2.95 -12.47
N ALA A 139 10.57 -3.10 -12.08
CA ALA A 139 9.96 -4.40 -11.83
C ALA A 139 9.90 -5.26 -13.10
N VAL A 140 9.50 -4.68 -14.23
CA VAL A 140 9.51 -5.39 -15.53
C VAL A 140 10.93 -5.81 -15.91
N ALA A 141 11.90 -4.89 -15.84
CA ALA A 141 13.27 -5.15 -16.28
C ALA A 141 14.01 -6.16 -15.39
N HIS A 142 13.82 -6.06 -14.07
CA HIS A 142 14.57 -6.87 -13.11
C HIS A 142 13.81 -8.09 -12.66
N LEU A 143 12.50 -8.03 -12.42
CA LEU A 143 11.74 -9.17 -11.91
C LEU A 143 11.12 -10.02 -13.02
N GLY A 144 11.15 -9.55 -14.28
CA GLY A 144 10.66 -10.31 -15.44
C GLY A 144 9.14 -10.48 -15.47
N MET A 145 8.41 -9.66 -14.69
CA MET A 145 6.96 -9.65 -14.64
C MET A 145 6.35 -8.81 -15.77
N SER A 146 5.06 -9.00 -16.04
CA SER A 146 4.34 -8.19 -17.02
C SER A 146 4.17 -6.74 -16.52
N GLU A 147 3.99 -5.79 -17.42
CA GLU A 147 3.69 -4.40 -17.05
C GLU A 147 2.41 -4.31 -16.20
N SER A 148 1.40 -5.12 -16.51
CA SER A 148 0.16 -5.19 -15.74
C SER A 148 0.38 -5.66 -14.30
N ASP A 149 1.21 -6.68 -14.10
CA ASP A 149 1.51 -7.17 -12.74
C ASP A 149 2.33 -6.14 -11.96
N ALA A 150 3.30 -5.51 -12.63
CA ALA A 150 4.12 -4.46 -12.06
C ALA A 150 3.29 -3.25 -11.60
N TRP A 151 2.29 -2.82 -12.38
CA TRP A 151 1.36 -1.75 -11.98
C TRP A 151 0.53 -2.10 -10.73
N ASN A 152 0.31 -3.39 -10.46
CA ASN A 152 -0.44 -3.87 -9.32
C ASN A 152 0.41 -4.12 -8.06
N MET A 153 1.73 -3.87 -8.12
CA MET A 153 2.59 -3.94 -6.92
C MET A 153 2.45 -2.69 -6.06
N SER A 154 2.60 -2.85 -4.74
CA SER A 154 2.90 -1.75 -3.82
C SER A 154 4.42 -1.52 -3.73
N MET A 155 4.85 -0.39 -3.14
CA MET A 155 6.28 -0.14 -2.89
C MET A 155 6.89 -1.20 -1.98
N THR A 156 6.13 -1.67 -0.98
CA THR A 156 6.58 -2.73 -0.05
C THR A 156 6.88 -4.02 -0.82
N ALA A 157 5.91 -4.51 -1.60
CA ALA A 157 6.09 -5.73 -2.40
C ALA A 157 7.25 -5.60 -3.40
N PHE A 158 7.41 -4.42 -3.99
CA PHE A 158 8.50 -4.12 -4.91
C PHE A 158 9.87 -4.21 -4.22
N GLN A 159 10.02 -3.57 -3.06
CA GLN A 159 11.27 -3.58 -2.29
C GLN A 159 11.63 -4.99 -1.83
N GLU A 160 10.66 -5.76 -1.32
CA GLU A 160 10.86 -7.14 -0.89
C GLU A 160 11.30 -8.04 -2.05
N ALA A 161 10.64 -7.93 -3.21
CA ALA A 161 11.00 -8.70 -4.40
C ALA A 161 12.41 -8.33 -4.92
N MET A 162 12.77 -7.05 -4.87
CA MET A 162 14.10 -6.58 -5.25
C MET A 162 15.18 -7.06 -4.28
N GLU A 163 14.92 -7.07 -2.96
CA GLU A 163 15.85 -7.63 -1.97
C GLU A 163 16.03 -9.13 -2.17
N ALA A 164 14.94 -9.88 -2.40
CA ALA A 164 15.02 -11.31 -2.67
C ALA A 164 15.85 -11.63 -3.92
N LYS A 165 15.77 -10.79 -4.95
CA LYS A 165 16.55 -10.95 -6.19
C LYS A 165 18.00 -10.48 -6.05
N PHE A 166 18.23 -9.40 -5.31
CA PHE A 166 19.53 -8.77 -5.13
C PHE A 166 19.81 -8.57 -3.63
N PRO A 167 20.08 -9.66 -2.89
CA PRO A 167 20.31 -9.60 -1.46
C PRO A 167 21.55 -8.75 -1.17
N THR A 168 21.40 -7.80 -0.26
CA THR A 168 22.47 -6.82 0.06
C THR A 168 23.42 -7.26 1.17
N ASN A 169 23.10 -8.35 1.89
CA ASN A 169 23.97 -8.95 2.91
C ASN A 169 23.96 -10.49 2.77
N ASP A 170 25.09 -11.14 3.06
CA ASP A 170 25.22 -12.61 3.28
C ASP A 170 24.50 -13.06 4.58
N LYS A 171 23.25 -12.66 4.79
CA LYS A 171 22.46 -13.11 5.94
C LYS A 171 21.37 -14.06 5.48
N ASP A 172 21.57 -15.32 5.85
CA ASP A 172 20.56 -16.35 6.08
C ASP A 172 19.48 -16.48 5.00
N ILE A 173 19.89 -16.54 3.74
CA ILE A 173 19.10 -17.30 2.77
C ILE A 173 19.24 -18.75 3.22
N ILE A 174 18.19 -19.30 3.83
CA ILE A 174 18.06 -20.75 4.03
C ILE A 174 18.37 -21.37 2.67
N SER A 175 19.47 -22.13 2.58
CA SER A 175 19.87 -22.72 1.32
C SER A 175 18.69 -23.54 0.78
N GLN A 176 18.58 -23.67 -0.54
CA GLN A 176 17.63 -24.61 -1.14
C GLN A 176 17.76 -26.00 -0.48
N ASP A 177 18.99 -26.39 -0.13
CA ASP A 177 19.31 -27.64 0.57
C ASP A 177 18.74 -27.70 2.01
N ASP A 178 18.73 -26.56 2.72
CA ASP A 178 18.18 -26.47 4.07
C ASP A 178 16.64 -26.51 4.04
N TYR A 179 16.03 -25.92 3.00
CA TYR A 179 14.59 -26.00 2.75
C TYR A 179 14.15 -27.43 2.40
N ASP A 180 14.86 -28.08 1.48
CA ASP A 180 14.61 -29.46 1.07
C ASP A 180 14.81 -30.43 2.26
N SER A 181 15.81 -30.16 3.11
CA SER A 181 16.05 -30.94 4.34
C SER A 181 14.93 -30.76 5.37
N ALA A 182 14.45 -29.53 5.57
CA ALA A 182 13.34 -29.25 6.48
C ALA A 182 12.02 -29.89 5.97
N MET A 183 11.79 -29.87 4.66
CA MET A 183 10.63 -30.53 4.03
C MET A 183 10.71 -32.06 4.14
N SER A 184 11.86 -32.66 3.84
CA SER A 184 12.09 -34.11 3.98
C SER A 184 11.91 -34.58 5.43
N TYR A 185 12.38 -33.79 6.39
CA TYR A 185 12.14 -34.05 7.80
C TYR A 185 10.64 -33.98 8.17
N ALA A 186 9.92 -32.97 7.68
CA ALA A 186 8.47 -32.86 7.88
C ALA A 186 7.72 -34.06 7.27
N ASP A 187 8.07 -34.50 6.07
CA ASP A 187 7.50 -35.68 5.42
C ASP A 187 7.77 -36.97 6.20
N SER A 188 8.96 -37.08 6.81
CA SER A 188 9.34 -38.22 7.67
C SER A 188 8.53 -38.29 8.97
N ILE A 189 8.08 -37.14 9.49
CA ILE A 189 7.27 -37.06 10.72
C ILE A 189 5.78 -37.26 10.43
N VAL A 190 5.30 -36.81 9.27
CA VAL A 190 3.89 -36.93 8.87
C VAL A 190 3.58 -38.31 8.25
N GLY A 191 4.60 -39.13 7.96
CA GLY A 191 4.42 -40.50 7.48
C GLY A 191 3.90 -40.58 6.05
N LEU A 192 4.26 -39.61 5.20
CA LEU A 192 3.89 -39.58 3.77
C LEU A 192 4.97 -40.17 2.84
N ALA A 193 6.00 -40.81 3.39
CA ALA A 193 6.91 -41.62 2.59
C ALA A 193 6.24 -42.95 2.20
N LEU A 194 5.75 -43.04 0.96
CA LEU A 194 5.55 -44.32 0.26
C LEU A 194 6.89 -44.87 -0.23
#